data_AF-A0A3P6QSZ5-F1
#
_entry.id   AF-A0A3P6QSZ5-F1
#
_cell.length_a   1.000
_cell.length_b   1.000
_cell.length_c   1.000
_cell.angle_alpha   90.00
_cell.angle_beta   90.00
_cell.angle_gamma   90.00
#
_symmetry.space_group_name_H-M   'P 1'
#
loop_
_entity.id
_entity.type
_entity.pdbx_description
1 polymer ?
#
loop_
_entity_poly.entity_id
_entity_poly.type
_entity_poly.pdbx_seq_one_letter_code
_entity_poly.pdbx_strand_id
1 'polypeptide(L)'
;MLDFCVFSPKRIPNQIFAISAGSAIPIADLKGNDNYSRQEKLLRNKLASLYRLVDLFQWSQGIYNHITLRLPNDDDHILVNPFGLLYHEITASSLVKVNLQGEIVDPGTTKLGINQNGLMLHSAIHSARSDVRCILHMHTAVVSAVASMKCGLLPLCQEAMVIGPVAYHDYQFV
;
A
#
# COMPACT_ATOMS: atom_id res chain seq x y z
N MET A 1 21.43 -9.72 31.95
CA MET A 1 20.84 -11.07 32.10
C MET A 1 19.50 -11.01 31.39
N LEU A 2 19.46 -11.43 30.13
CA LEU A 2 18.27 -11.37 29.27
C LEU A 2 17.44 -12.64 29.54
N ASP A 3 16.27 -12.49 30.15
CA ASP A 3 15.29 -13.56 30.20
C ASP A 3 14.65 -13.71 28.82
N PHE A 4 15.04 -14.76 28.11
CA PHE A 4 14.36 -15.27 26.93
C PHE A 4 13.03 -15.88 27.36
N CYS A 5 11.93 -15.15 27.18
CA CYS A 5 10.61 -15.77 27.18
C CYS A 5 10.45 -16.55 25.87
N VAL A 6 10.87 -17.82 25.88
CA VAL A 6 10.63 -18.79 24.81
C VAL A 6 9.12 -19.02 24.74
N PHE A 7 8.45 -18.40 23.79
CA PHE A 7 7.09 -18.80 23.42
C PHE A 7 7.17 -20.17 22.73
N SER A 8 6.88 -21.22 23.49
CA SER A 8 6.59 -22.55 22.94
C SER A 8 5.40 -22.43 21.97
N PRO A 9 5.45 -23.00 20.76
CA PRO A 9 4.33 -22.97 19.84
C PRO A 9 3.19 -23.82 20.44
N LYS A 10 2.22 -23.16 21.08
CA LYS A 10 0.94 -23.80 21.34
C LYS A 10 0.33 -24.15 19.98
N ARG A 11 0.15 -25.46 19.73
CA ARG A 11 -0.65 -25.99 18.62
C ARG A 11 -1.93 -25.18 18.51
N ILE A 12 -2.08 -24.44 17.42
CA ILE A 12 -3.36 -23.89 17.02
C ILE A 12 -4.26 -25.11 16.78
N PRO A 13 -5.42 -25.23 17.44
CA PRO A 13 -6.35 -26.32 17.17
C PRO A 13 -6.73 -26.29 15.69
N ASN A 14 -6.76 -27.46 15.04
CA ASN A 14 -7.32 -27.66 13.70
C ASN A 14 -8.85 -27.43 13.70
N GLN A 15 -9.33 -26.26 14.15
CA GLN A 15 -10.61 -25.75 13.70
C GLN A 15 -10.34 -25.04 12.40
N ILE A 16 -10.38 -25.84 11.34
CA ILE A 16 -10.58 -25.40 9.97
C ILE A 16 -11.76 -24.42 10.05
N PHE A 17 -11.46 -23.12 9.93
CA PHE A 17 -12.47 -22.14 9.57
C PHE A 17 -13.09 -22.67 8.28
N ALA A 18 -14.31 -23.18 8.38
CA ALA A 18 -15.16 -23.41 7.23
C ALA A 18 -15.40 -22.03 6.64
N ILE A 19 -14.50 -21.59 5.76
CA ILE A 19 -14.72 -20.46 4.87
C ILE A 19 -15.90 -20.90 4.03
N SER A 20 -17.08 -20.39 4.38
CA SER A 20 -18.24 -20.37 3.49
C SER A 20 -17.73 -20.04 2.10
N ALA A 21 -18.14 -20.81 1.09
CA ALA A 21 -17.78 -20.60 -0.31
C ALA A 21 -18.42 -19.30 -0.84
N GLY A 22 -18.04 -18.16 -0.26
CA GLY A 22 -18.07 -16.88 -0.93
C GLY A 22 -16.99 -16.90 -2.01
N SER A 23 -17.30 -16.36 -3.18
CA SER A 23 -16.36 -16.22 -4.28
C SER A 23 -15.08 -15.56 -3.77
N ALA A 24 -13.99 -16.33 -3.66
CA ALA A 24 -12.72 -15.80 -3.21
C ALA A 24 -12.19 -14.83 -4.29
N ILE A 25 -12.03 -13.56 -3.95
CA ILE A 25 -11.46 -12.57 -4.88
C ILE A 25 -9.96 -12.86 -5.02
N PRO A 26 -9.46 -13.22 -6.22
CA PRO A 26 -8.05 -13.52 -6.42
C PRO A 26 -7.19 -12.26 -6.29
N ILE A 27 -6.00 -12.39 -5.71
CA ILE A 27 -5.04 -11.27 -5.58
C ILE A 27 -4.21 -11.12 -6.85
N ALA A 28 -3.65 -12.23 -7.35
CA ALA A 28 -2.78 -12.29 -8.52
C ALA A 28 -3.53 -12.90 -9.72
N ASP A 29 -4.41 -12.11 -10.33
CA ASP A 29 -5.38 -12.52 -11.35
C ASP A 29 -4.91 -12.31 -12.81
N LEU A 30 -3.62 -12.04 -13.02
CA LEU A 30 -3.04 -11.73 -14.33
C LEU A 30 -2.56 -12.96 -15.14
N LYS A 31 -2.93 -14.18 -14.73
CA LYS A 31 -2.48 -15.41 -15.43
C LYS A 31 -3.12 -15.47 -16.84
N GLY A 32 -2.29 -15.51 -17.88
CA GLY A 32 -2.74 -15.56 -19.28
C GLY A 32 -3.12 -14.21 -19.90
N ASN A 33 -2.95 -13.10 -19.17
CA ASN A 33 -3.13 -11.75 -19.73
C ASN A 33 -1.85 -11.33 -20.45
N ASP A 34 -1.83 -11.19 -21.76
CA ASP A 34 -0.62 -10.82 -22.51
C ASP A 34 -0.43 -9.30 -22.71
N ASN A 35 -1.31 -8.48 -22.13
CA ASN A 35 -1.25 -7.01 -22.24
C ASN A 35 -0.13 -6.38 -21.40
N TYR A 36 0.41 -7.12 -20.43
CA TYR A 36 1.45 -6.63 -19.51
C TYR A 36 2.77 -7.37 -19.69
N SER A 37 3.87 -6.64 -19.59
CA SER A 37 5.20 -7.24 -19.51
C SER A 37 5.31 -8.14 -18.27
N ARG A 38 6.20 -9.13 -18.31
CA ARG A 38 6.45 -10.03 -17.17
C ARG A 38 6.80 -9.26 -15.89
N GLN A 39 7.54 -8.16 -16.03
CA GLN A 39 7.95 -7.33 -14.91
C GLN A 39 6.79 -6.53 -14.34
N GLU A 40 5.95 -5.91 -15.18
CA GLU A 40 4.76 -5.18 -14.73
C GLU A 40 3.78 -6.13 -14.01
N LYS A 41 3.54 -7.34 -14.54
CA LYS A 41 2.72 -8.37 -13.88
C LYS A 41 3.20 -8.68 -12.47
N LEU A 42 4.51 -8.88 -12.30
CA LEU A 42 5.10 -9.18 -10.99
C LEU A 42 4.87 -8.04 -10.01
N LEU A 43 5.02 -6.79 -10.46
CA LEU A 43 4.85 -5.61 -9.63
C LEU A 43 3.38 -5.35 -9.26
N ARG A 44 2.45 -5.54 -10.21
CA ARG A 44 1.00 -5.51 -9.95
C ARG A 44 0.60 -6.57 -8.91
N ASN A 45 1.11 -7.80 -9.03
CA ASN A 45 0.86 -8.85 -8.05
C ASN A 45 1.39 -8.48 -6.67
N LYS A 46 2.64 -7.98 -6.57
CA LYS A 46 3.24 -7.57 -5.30
C LYS A 46 2.46 -6.42 -4.65
N LEU A 47 2.08 -5.42 -5.43
CA LEU A 47 1.31 -4.29 -4.94
C LEU A 47 -0.08 -4.72 -4.48
N ALA A 48 -0.79 -5.54 -5.26
CA ALA A 48 -2.07 -6.10 -4.84
C ALA A 48 -1.95 -6.91 -3.54
N SER A 49 -0.91 -7.75 -3.41
CA SER A 49 -0.63 -8.44 -2.15
C SER A 49 -0.37 -7.49 -0.99
N LEU A 50 0.33 -6.38 -1.21
CA LEU A 50 0.57 -5.36 -0.18
C LEU A 50 -0.75 -4.73 0.30
N TYR A 51 -1.67 -4.37 -0.60
CA TYR A 51 -3.00 -3.89 -0.22
C TYR A 51 -3.73 -4.90 0.67
N ARG A 52 -3.68 -6.19 0.34
CA ARG A 52 -4.29 -7.26 1.14
C ARG A 52 -3.64 -7.45 2.51
N LEU A 53 -2.33 -7.29 2.60
CA LEU A 53 -1.62 -7.32 3.89
C LEU A 53 -2.02 -6.13 4.75
N VAL A 54 -2.11 -4.93 4.17
CA VAL A 54 -2.53 -3.71 4.87
C VAL A 54 -3.95 -3.86 5.42
N ASP A 55 -4.85 -4.47 4.64
CA ASP A 55 -6.20 -4.81 5.10
C ASP A 55 -6.20 -5.87 6.20
N LEU A 56 -5.42 -6.95 6.03
CA LEU A 56 -5.28 -8.01 7.03
C LEU A 56 -4.79 -7.49 8.39
N PHE A 57 -3.85 -6.54 8.38
CA PHE A 57 -3.35 -5.87 9.59
C PHE A 57 -4.24 -4.72 10.09
N GLN A 58 -5.39 -4.47 9.44
CA GLN A 58 -6.37 -3.44 9.81
C GLN A 58 -5.77 -2.03 9.83
N TRP A 59 -4.84 -1.76 8.91
CA TRP A 59 -4.22 -0.44 8.76
C TRP A 59 -4.95 0.43 7.73
N SER A 60 -5.84 -0.14 6.92
CA SER A 60 -6.70 0.59 5.99
C SER A 60 -7.84 1.30 6.72
N GLN A 61 -8.18 2.51 6.27
CA GLN A 61 -9.37 3.24 6.71
C GLN A 61 -10.17 3.71 5.50
N GLY A 62 -11.33 3.09 5.29
CA GLY A 62 -12.20 3.40 4.15
C GLY A 62 -11.47 3.33 2.81
N ILE A 63 -11.77 4.28 1.92
CA ILE A 63 -11.30 4.31 0.53
C ILE A 63 -10.26 5.42 0.24
N TYR A 64 -9.80 6.15 1.27
CA TYR A 64 -9.02 7.38 1.09
C TYR A 64 -7.50 7.16 1.11
N ASN A 65 -7.03 6.07 1.71
CA ASN A 65 -5.61 5.70 1.70
C ASN A 65 -5.18 5.27 0.30
N HIS A 66 -3.90 5.45 -0.02
CA HIS A 66 -3.34 5.06 -1.30
C HIS A 66 -1.87 4.60 -1.17
N ILE A 67 -1.49 3.69 -2.06
CA ILE A 67 -0.13 3.15 -2.15
C ILE A 67 0.28 3.27 -3.61
N THR A 68 1.43 3.88 -3.88
CA THR A 68 1.94 3.98 -5.25
C THR A 68 3.17 3.12 -5.42
N LEU A 69 3.31 2.52 -6.60
CA LEU A 69 4.50 1.78 -6.97
C LEU A 69 5.01 2.23 -8.34
N ARG A 70 6.23 2.75 -8.38
CA ARG A 70 6.93 3.15 -9.60
C ARG A 70 7.29 1.92 -10.44
N LEU A 71 6.89 1.95 -11.70
CA LEU A 71 7.32 0.96 -12.68
C LEU A 71 8.76 1.24 -13.12
N PRO A 72 9.56 0.20 -13.36
CA PRO A 72 10.86 0.33 -13.99
C PRO A 72 10.65 0.71 -15.45
N ASN A 73 11.26 1.83 -15.90
CA ASN A 73 11.48 2.35 -17.26
C ASN A 73 11.42 3.90 -17.22
N ASP A 74 11.80 4.56 -18.33
CA ASP A 74 11.95 6.03 -18.46
C ASP A 74 10.62 6.82 -18.53
N ASP A 75 9.47 6.14 -18.47
CA ASP A 75 8.16 6.78 -18.68
C ASP A 75 7.55 7.37 -17.40
N ASP A 76 8.27 7.34 -16.28
CA ASP A 76 7.82 7.86 -14.98
C ASP A 76 6.44 7.34 -14.51
N HIS A 77 6.03 6.17 -15.02
CA HIS A 77 4.74 5.57 -14.69
C HIS A 77 4.69 4.96 -13.29
N ILE A 78 3.55 5.12 -12.63
CA ILE A 78 3.27 4.56 -11.31
C ILE A 78 1.95 3.77 -11.33
N LEU A 79 1.89 2.73 -10.51
CA LEU A 79 0.67 1.97 -10.22
C LEU A 79 0.02 2.49 -8.94
N VAL A 80 -1.30 2.56 -8.91
CA VAL A 80 -2.10 2.99 -7.75
C VAL A 80 -3.43 2.23 -7.70
N ASN A 81 -4.06 2.15 -6.52
CA ASN A 81 -5.42 1.62 -6.42
C ASN A 81 -6.43 2.53 -7.14
N PRO A 82 -7.46 1.95 -7.76
CA PRO A 82 -8.62 2.70 -8.18
C PRO A 82 -9.36 3.29 -6.97
N PHE A 83 -9.89 4.50 -7.13
CA PHE A 83 -10.64 5.19 -6.10
C PHE A 83 -12.07 4.64 -6.03
N GLY A 84 -12.46 4.17 -4.84
CA GLY A 84 -13.76 3.55 -4.57
C GLY A 84 -13.69 2.08 -4.16
N LEU A 85 -12.56 1.41 -4.36
CA LEU A 85 -12.36 0.05 -3.84
C LEU A 85 -11.76 0.06 -2.43
N LEU A 86 -12.23 -0.84 -1.59
CA LEU A 86 -11.59 -1.19 -0.33
C LEU A 86 -10.35 -2.06 -0.59
N TYR A 87 -9.42 -2.10 0.37
CA TYR A 87 -8.14 -2.79 0.18
C TYR A 87 -8.30 -4.31 0.02
N HIS A 88 -9.32 -4.91 0.64
CA HIS A 88 -9.71 -6.31 0.43
C HIS A 88 -10.41 -6.59 -0.92
N GLU A 89 -10.59 -5.60 -1.79
CA GLU A 89 -11.15 -5.76 -3.13
C GLU A 89 -10.07 -5.61 -4.22
N ILE A 90 -8.89 -5.09 -3.87
CA ILE A 90 -7.80 -4.85 -4.82
C ILE A 90 -7.27 -6.18 -5.40
N THR A 91 -7.09 -6.22 -6.72
CA THR A 91 -6.44 -7.31 -7.45
C THR A 91 -5.33 -6.72 -8.33
N ALA A 92 -4.45 -7.57 -8.85
CA ALA A 92 -3.36 -7.13 -9.72
C ALA A 92 -3.89 -6.49 -11.02
N SER A 93 -4.99 -7.00 -11.55
CA SER A 93 -5.65 -6.46 -12.75
C SER A 93 -6.43 -5.17 -12.49
N SER A 94 -6.93 -4.94 -11.27
CA SER A 94 -7.71 -3.73 -10.95
C SER A 94 -6.86 -2.48 -10.71
N LEU A 95 -5.55 -2.64 -10.50
CA LEU A 95 -4.61 -1.52 -10.34
C LEU A 95 -4.59 -0.63 -11.60
N VAL A 96 -4.53 0.68 -11.37
CA VAL A 96 -4.47 1.70 -12.42
C VAL A 96 -3.03 2.13 -12.61
N LYS A 97 -2.58 2.27 -13.86
CA LYS A 97 -1.30 2.86 -14.23
C LYS A 97 -1.51 4.31 -14.64
N VAL A 98 -0.75 5.22 -14.04
CA VAL A 98 -0.82 6.66 -14.30
C VAL A 98 0.58 7.23 -14.51
N ASN A 99 0.68 8.38 -15.18
CA ASN A 99 1.89 9.19 -15.16
C ASN A 99 1.95 10.08 -13.90
N LEU A 100 3.04 10.82 -13.70
CA LEU A 100 3.21 11.68 -12.52
C LEU A 100 2.24 12.88 -12.52
N GLN A 101 1.66 13.24 -13.65
CA GLN A 101 0.60 14.25 -13.76
C GLN A 101 -0.77 13.71 -13.33
N GLY A 102 -0.88 12.40 -13.07
CA GLY A 102 -2.12 11.74 -12.67
C GLY A 102 -3.05 11.42 -13.84
N GLU A 103 -2.54 11.43 -15.08
CA GLU A 103 -3.28 11.00 -16.25
C GLU A 103 -3.26 9.47 -16.33
N ILE A 104 -4.41 8.87 -16.63
CA ILE A 104 -4.54 7.42 -16.72
C ILE A 104 -3.96 6.92 -18.03
N VAL A 105 -2.92 6.09 -17.92
CA VAL A 105 -2.26 5.42 -19.05
C VAL A 105 -2.88 4.06 -19.30
N ASP A 106 -3.24 3.35 -18.21
CA ASP A 106 -3.94 2.07 -18.26
C ASP A 106 -4.92 1.97 -17.09
N PRO A 107 -6.23 1.85 -17.33
CA PRO A 107 -7.25 1.80 -16.27
C PRO A 107 -7.31 0.45 -15.53
N GLY A 108 -6.50 -0.53 -15.93
CA GLY A 108 -6.64 -1.91 -15.47
C GLY A 108 -7.97 -2.52 -15.95
N THR A 109 -8.60 -3.35 -15.12
CA THR A 109 -9.89 -3.98 -15.39
C THR A 109 -11.09 -3.17 -14.89
N THR A 110 -10.85 -2.03 -14.27
CA THR A 110 -11.89 -1.20 -13.66
C THR A 110 -12.22 0.03 -14.51
N LYS A 111 -13.42 0.58 -14.32
CA LYS A 111 -13.84 1.88 -14.88
C LYS A 111 -13.70 3.02 -13.88
N LEU A 112 -13.23 2.71 -12.67
CA LEU A 112 -12.99 3.69 -11.62
C LEU A 112 -11.75 4.52 -11.96
N GLY A 113 -11.78 5.80 -11.57
CA GLY A 113 -10.63 6.69 -11.64
C GLY A 113 -9.68 6.51 -10.47
N ILE A 114 -8.86 7.53 -10.24
CA ILE A 114 -7.92 7.62 -9.11
C ILE A 114 -8.30 8.78 -8.19
N ASN A 115 -7.81 8.77 -6.94
CA ASN A 115 -7.90 9.93 -6.07
C ASN A 115 -6.80 10.92 -6.46
N GLN A 116 -7.13 11.86 -7.35
CA GLN A 116 -6.17 12.80 -7.91
C GLN A 116 -5.50 13.68 -6.83
N ASN A 117 -6.28 14.12 -5.83
CA ASN A 117 -5.76 14.93 -4.73
C ASN A 117 -4.77 14.15 -3.86
N GLY A 118 -5.07 12.89 -3.56
CA GLY A 118 -4.14 12.01 -2.84
C GLY A 118 -2.86 11.76 -3.63
N LEU A 119 -2.97 11.58 -4.95
CA LEU A 119 -1.83 11.28 -5.80
C LEU A 119 -0.80 12.41 -5.86
N MET A 120 -1.21 13.68 -5.75
CA MET A 120 -0.31 14.83 -5.90
C MET A 120 0.95 14.74 -5.02
N LEU A 121 0.79 14.33 -3.75
CA LEU A 121 1.93 14.16 -2.83
C LEU A 121 2.87 13.03 -3.29
N HIS A 122 2.30 11.90 -3.71
CA HIS A 122 3.08 10.77 -4.20
C HIS A 122 3.83 11.13 -5.48
N SER A 123 3.21 11.87 -6.39
CA SER A 123 3.84 12.38 -7.61
C SER A 123 5.01 13.32 -7.31
N ALA A 124 4.83 14.25 -6.36
CA ALA A 124 5.90 15.16 -5.94
C ALA A 124 7.10 14.40 -5.36
N ILE A 125 6.86 13.41 -4.49
CA ILE A 125 7.93 12.59 -3.90
C ILE A 125 8.61 11.76 -4.99
N HIS A 126 7.85 11.06 -5.84
CA HIS A 126 8.42 10.26 -6.92
C HIS A 126 9.25 11.13 -7.89
N SER A 127 8.81 12.35 -8.20
CA SER A 127 9.55 13.29 -9.05
C SER A 127 10.87 13.74 -8.41
N ALA A 128 10.85 14.02 -7.11
CA ALA A 128 12.04 14.48 -6.38
C ALA A 128 13.00 13.34 -5.99
N ARG A 129 12.51 12.10 -5.92
CA ARG A 129 13.22 10.93 -5.42
C ARG A 129 13.04 9.74 -6.34
N SER A 130 13.85 9.68 -7.39
CA SER A 130 13.87 8.57 -8.35
C SER A 130 14.29 7.23 -7.73
N ASP A 131 15.00 7.25 -6.61
CA ASP A 131 15.35 6.07 -5.82
C ASP A 131 14.15 5.47 -5.06
N VAL A 132 13.10 6.26 -4.79
CA VAL A 132 11.90 5.80 -4.10
C VAL A 132 10.95 5.11 -5.07
N ARG A 133 10.77 3.80 -4.86
CA ARG A 133 9.93 2.95 -5.73
C ARG A 133 8.52 2.69 -5.23
N CYS A 134 8.29 2.78 -3.92
CA CYS A 134 6.97 2.51 -3.34
C CYS A 134 6.72 3.50 -2.21
N ILE A 135 5.52 4.08 -2.18
CA ILE A 135 5.11 5.04 -1.15
C ILE A 135 3.78 4.56 -0.58
N LEU A 136 3.69 4.45 0.74
CA LEU A 136 2.47 4.09 1.46
C LEU A 136 1.98 5.31 2.24
N HIS A 137 0.74 5.71 2.02
CA HIS A 137 0.08 6.75 2.81
C HIS A 137 -1.08 6.16 3.61
N MET A 138 -1.06 6.36 4.92
CA MET A 138 -1.91 5.62 5.86
C MET A 138 -2.41 6.51 6.99
N HIS A 139 -3.69 6.39 7.34
CA HIS A 139 -4.33 7.15 8.42
C HIS A 139 -4.55 6.32 9.71
N THR A 140 -3.62 5.43 10.06
CA THR A 140 -3.81 4.63 11.30
C THR A 140 -3.88 5.55 12.52
N ALA A 141 -4.78 5.25 13.47
CA ALA A 141 -5.01 6.10 14.64
C ALA A 141 -3.73 6.33 15.46
N VAL A 142 -2.87 5.31 15.58
CA VAL A 142 -1.61 5.39 16.31
C VAL A 142 -0.61 6.34 15.64
N VAL A 143 -0.50 6.33 14.30
CA VAL A 143 0.38 7.24 13.57
C VAL A 143 -0.17 8.67 13.61
N SER A 144 -1.48 8.84 13.41
CA SER A 144 -2.12 10.16 13.49
C SER A 144 -1.97 10.80 14.87
N ALA A 145 -2.06 10.00 15.95
CA ALA A 145 -1.85 10.48 17.31
C ALA A 145 -0.41 11.00 17.50
N VAL A 146 0.60 10.21 17.11
CA VAL A 146 2.01 10.62 17.22
C VAL A 146 2.32 11.84 16.33
N ALA A 147 1.80 11.86 15.10
CA ALA A 147 1.98 12.98 14.17
C ALA A 147 1.35 14.29 14.67
N SER A 148 0.32 14.20 15.53
CA SER A 148 -0.33 15.37 16.14
C SER A 148 0.36 15.88 17.40
N MET A 149 1.38 15.17 17.91
CA MET A 149 2.13 15.59 19.10
C MET A 149 3.28 16.52 18.72
N LYS A 150 3.52 17.57 19.52
CA LYS A 150 4.63 18.51 19.32
C LYS A 150 6.01 17.83 19.27
N CYS A 151 6.17 16.72 19.99
CA CYS A 151 7.42 15.97 20.03
C CYS A 151 7.57 14.94 18.90
N GLY A 152 6.50 14.64 18.15
CA GLY A 152 6.50 13.59 17.14
C GLY A 152 6.90 12.22 17.69
N LEU A 153 7.57 11.42 16.86
CA LEU A 153 8.12 10.11 17.20
C LEU A 153 9.38 10.26 18.07
N LEU A 154 9.29 9.80 19.31
CA LEU A 154 10.41 9.74 20.25
C LEU A 154 11.15 8.39 20.18
N PRO A 155 12.49 8.36 20.36
CA PRO A 155 13.29 7.13 20.34
C PRO A 155 13.19 6.36 21.67
N LEU A 156 11.98 5.96 22.07
CA LEU A 156 11.71 5.33 23.37
C LEU A 156 11.84 3.80 23.36
N CYS A 157 11.85 3.19 22.18
CA CYS A 157 11.97 1.74 22.01
C CYS A 157 12.85 1.41 20.79
N GLN A 158 13.28 0.15 20.71
CA GLN A 158 14.11 -0.34 19.61
C GLN A 158 13.41 -0.16 18.25
N GLU A 159 12.10 -0.37 18.20
CA GLU A 159 11.29 -0.23 16.99
C GLU A 159 11.31 1.23 16.48
N ALA A 160 11.21 2.21 17.39
CA ALA A 160 11.29 3.62 17.04
C ALA A 160 12.68 4.02 16.54
N MET A 161 13.74 3.43 17.10
CA MET A 161 15.12 3.72 16.68
C MET A 161 15.45 3.13 15.30
N VAL A 162 14.89 1.97 14.95
CA VAL A 162 15.14 1.31 13.65
C VAL A 162 14.53 2.07 12.48
N ILE A 163 13.48 2.88 12.70
CA ILE A 163 12.87 3.72 11.65
C ILE A 163 13.88 4.73 11.08
N GLY A 164 14.83 5.20 11.89
CA GLY A 164 15.83 6.19 11.48
C GLY A 164 15.26 7.62 11.40
N PRO A 165 15.86 8.51 10.59
CA PRO A 165 15.42 9.90 10.49
C PRO A 165 13.96 10.03 10.00
N VAL A 166 13.14 10.77 10.75
CA VAL A 166 11.74 11.07 10.41
C VAL A 166 11.60 12.54 10.04
N ALA A 167 11.08 12.82 8.85
CA ALA A 167 10.72 14.16 8.41
C ALA A 167 9.27 14.48 8.82
N TYR A 168 9.00 15.75 9.11
CA TYR A 168 7.69 16.26 9.45
C TYR A 168 7.25 17.28 8.41
N HIS A 169 5.96 17.26 8.09
CA HIS A 169 5.32 18.24 7.21
C HIS A 169 4.07 18.74 7.92
N ASP A 170 3.98 20.05 8.12
CA ASP A 170 2.83 20.66 8.79
C ASP A 170 1.56 20.49 7.95
N TYR A 171 0.43 20.31 8.62
CA TYR A 171 -0.84 20.24 7.93
C TYR A 171 -1.17 21.60 7.30
N GLN A 172 -1.35 21.62 5.98
CA GLN A 172 -1.76 22.81 5.24
C GLN A 172 -3.21 22.64 4.80
N PHE A 173 -4.05 23.61 5.16
CA PHE A 173 -5.40 23.72 4.60
C PHE A 173 -5.26 24.25 3.17
N VAL A 174 -5.63 23.44 2.18
CA VAL A 174 -5.79 23.86 0.78
C VAL A 174 -7.22 23.58 0.36
#